data_AF-A0A820K7Z2-F1
#
_entry.id   AF-A0A820K7Z2-F1
#
_cell.length_a   1.000
_cell.length_b   1.000
_cell.length_c   1.000
_cell.angle_alpha   90.00
_cell.angle_beta   90.00
_cell.angle_gamma   90.00
#
_symmetry.space_group_name_H-M   'P 1'
#
loop_
_entity.id
_entity.type
_entity.pdbx_description
1 polymer ?
#
loop_
_entity_poly.entity_id
_entity_poly.type
_entity_poly.pdbx_seq_one_letter_code
_entity_poly.pdbx_strand_id
1 'polypeptide(L)' 'MKKQLGSGETDLQTLGKLLWNLGKLDLAEKYFLRWLEQRPPNDALLGELYKNLGKVTSQA' A
#
# COMPACT_ATOMS: atom_id res chain seq x y z
N MET A 1 4.70 -21.82 2.31
CA MET A 1 5.61 -20.90 1.59
C MET A 1 5.77 -19.64 2.43
N LYS A 2 6.96 -19.38 2.97
CA LYS A 2 7.25 -18.15 3.71
C LYS A 2 7.45 -17.05 2.68
N LYS A 3 6.48 -16.15 2.51
CA LYS A 3 6.65 -14.96 1.66
C LYS A 3 7.89 -14.23 2.16
N GLN A 4 8.92 -14.16 1.32
CA GLN A 4 10.03 -13.24 1.53
C GLN A 4 9.41 -11.85 1.66
N LEU A 5 9.37 -11.32 2.88
CA LEU A 5 9.34 -9.88 3.08
C LEU A 5 10.72 -9.42 2.60
N GLY A 6 10.76 -8.82 1.42
CA GLY A 6 11.95 -8.19 0.90
C GLY A 6 12.52 -7.22 1.93
N SER A 7 13.82 -7.36 2.20
CA SER A 7 14.72 -6.31 2.66
C SER A 7 14.11 -5.10 3.38
N GLY A 8 13.98 -5.16 4.71
CA GLY A 8 14.20 -4.03 5.65
C GLY A 8 13.30 -2.78 5.60
N GLU A 9 12.79 -2.35 4.45
CA GLU A 9 11.65 -1.45 4.34
C GLU A 9 10.45 -2.24 4.83
N THR A 10 9.93 -1.87 6.00
CA THR A 10 8.59 -2.32 6.39
C THR A 10 7.62 -1.69 5.40
N ASP A 11 7.41 -2.37 4.27
CA ASP A 11 6.70 -1.88 3.09
C ASP A 11 5.33 -1.34 3.52
N LEU A 12 5.18 -0.01 3.59
CA LEU A 12 3.89 0.63 3.85
C LEU A 12 2.83 0.13 2.86
N GLN A 13 3.28 -0.30 1.67
CA GLN A 13 2.48 -0.99 0.67
C GLN A 13 1.97 -2.37 1.17
N THR A 14 2.82 -3.18 1.80
CA THR A 14 2.45 -4.48 2.39
C THR A 14 1.52 -4.29 3.59
N LEU A 15 1.78 -3.28 4.42
CA LEU A 15 0.91 -2.94 5.54
C LEU A 15 -0.45 -2.43 5.08
N GLY A 16 -0.50 -1.56 4.07
CA GLY A 16 -1.75 -1.09 3.45
C GLY A 16 -2.57 -2.24 2.87
N LYS A 17 -1.92 -3.18 2.17
CA LYS A 17 -2.56 -4.41 1.66
C LYS A 17 -3.11 -5.29 2.79
N LEU A 18 -2.38 -5.45 3.89
CA LEU A 18 -2.83 -6.21 5.05
C LEU A 18 -4.05 -5.55 5.71
N LEU A 19 -4.02 -4.23 5.88
CA LEU A 19 -5.13 -3.47 6.46
C LEU A 19 -6.38 -3.53 5.60
N TRP A 20 -6.23 -3.46 4.28
CA TRP A 20 -7.31 -3.68 3.33
C TRP A 20 -7.92 -5.09 3.49
N ASN A 21 -7.09 -6.14 3.57
CA ASN A 21 -7.57 -7.51 3.79
C ASN A 21 -8.28 -7.69 5.15
N LEU A 22 -7.96 -6.85 6.14
CA LEU A 22 -8.62 -6.82 7.44
C LEU A 22 -9.88 -5.94 7.46
N GLY A 23 -10.29 -5.37 6.32
CA GLY A 23 -11.43 -4.46 6.21
C GLY A 23 -11.20 -3.06 6.78
N LYS A 24 -9.96 -2.73 7.18
CA LYS A 24 -9.60 -1.42 7.74
C LYS A 24 -9.26 -0.44 6.62
N LEU A 25 -10.28 -0.06 5.85
CA LEU A 25 -10.13 0.72 4.61
C LEU A 25 -9.50 2.11 4.86
N ASP A 26 -9.98 2.86 5.86
CA ASP A 26 -9.43 4.18 6.21
C ASP A 26 -7.94 4.11 6.56
N LEU A 27 -7.55 3.05 7.26
CA LEU A 27 -6.18 2.85 7.67
C LEU A 27 -5.32 2.43 6.47
N ALA A 28 -5.84 1.56 5.60
CA ALA A 28 -5.16 1.16 4.37
C ALA A 28 -4.86 2.36 3.46
N GLU A 29 -5.85 3.24 3.26
CA GLU A 29 -5.69 4.47 2.48
C GLU A 29 -4.60 5.37 3.07
N LYS A 30 -4.64 5.63 4.38
CA LYS A 30 -3.63 6.46 5.07
C LYS A 30 -2.20 5.94 4.86
N TYR A 31 -2.01 4.63 4.90
CA TYR A 31 -0.69 4.03 4.68
C TYR A 31 -0.24 4.10 3.22
N PHE A 32 -1.15 3.96 2.25
CA PHE A 32 -0.83 4.15 0.84
C PHE A 32 -0.49 5.62 0.51
N LEU A 33 -1.20 6.59 1.10
CA LEU A 33 -0.87 8.01 0.96
C LEU A 33 0.50 8.35 1.56
N ARG A 34 0.79 7.83 2.76
CA ARG A 34 2.11 8.02 3.38
C ARG A 34 3.24 7.38 2.57
N TRP A 35 2.96 6.29 1.84
CA TRP A 35 3.92 5.68 0.92
C TRP A 35 4.17 6.59 -0.31
N LEU A 36 3.15 7.30 -0.82
CA LEU A 36 3.31 8.31 -1.88
C LEU A 36 4.22 9.46 -1.46
N GLU A 37 4.03 9.97 -0.25
CA GLU A 37 4.80 11.13 0.25
C GLU A 37 6.30 10.83 0.41
N GLN A 38 6.67 9.56 0.60
CA GLN A 38 8.06 9.15 0.84
C GLN A 38 8.81 8.76 -0.43
N ARG A 39 8.13 8.63 -1.57
CA ARG A 39 8.74 8.12 -2.81
C ARG A 39 8.72 9.15 -3.93
N PRO A 40 9.74 9.12 -4.80
CA PRO A 40 9.79 10.00 -5.94
C PRO A 40 8.62 9.68 -6.91
N PRO A 41 8.09 10.68 -7.62
CA PRO A 41 6.96 10.52 -8.55
C PRO A 41 7.25 9.63 -9.78
N ASN A 42 8.48 9.12 -9.91
CA ASN A 42 8.89 8.22 -10.99
C ASN A 42 9.22 6.80 -10.49
N ASP A 43 8.76 6.46 -9.28
CA ASP A 43 8.92 5.12 -8.73
C ASP A 43 8.06 4.10 -9.52
N ALA A 44 8.68 3.02 -9.98
CA ALA A 44 8.02 1.97 -10.75
C ALA A 44 6.84 1.31 -10.03
N LEU A 45 6.78 1.40 -8.69
CA LEU A 45 5.72 0.83 -7.86
C LEU A 45 4.48 1.73 -7.75
N LEU A 46 4.53 2.97 -8.25
CA LEU A 46 3.39 3.91 -8.21
C LEU A 46 2.16 3.37 -8.95
N GLY A 47 2.36 2.72 -10.10
CA GLY A 47 1.25 2.14 -10.86
C GLY A 47 0.49 1.07 -10.08
N GLU A 48 1.21 0.21 -9.35
CA GLU A 48 0.57 -0.80 -8.49
C GLU A 48 -0.12 -0.13 -7.29
N LEU A 49 0.49 0.90 -6.72
CA LEU A 49 -0.11 1.64 -5.62
C LEU A 49 -1.42 2.30 -6.01
N TYR A 50 -1.47 3.06 -7.11
CA TYR A 50 -2.71 3.72 -7.56
C TYR A 50 -3.83 2.71 -7.81
N LYS A 51 -3.49 1.53 -8.35
CA LYS A 51 -4.44 0.43 -8.51
C LYS A 51 -4.97 -0.06 -7.16
N ASN A 52 -4.13 -0.15 -6.14
CA ASN A 52 -4.54 -0.55 -4.79
C ASN A 52 -5.38 0.53 -4.10
N LEU A 53 -5.00 1.80 -4.23
CA LEU A 53 -5.79 2.94 -3.73
C LEU A 53 -7.19 2.97 -4.35
N GLY A 54 -7.29 2.85 -5.68
CA GLY A 54 -8.59 2.83 -6.37
C GLY A 54 -9.49 1.67 -5.94
N LYS A 55 -8.91 0.53 -5.54
CA LYS A 55 -9.68 -0.58 -4.94
C LYS A 55 -10.17 -0.26 -3.54
N VAL A 56 -9.35 0.39 -2.71
CA VAL A 56 -9.75 0.77 -1.35
C VAL A 56 -10.86 1.82 -1.39
N THR A 57 -10.69 2.87 -2.19
CA THR A 57 -11.66 3.98 -2.26
C THR A 57 -12.96 3.62 -2.98
N SER A 58 -12.97 2.56 -3.80
CA SER A 58 -14.22 2.01 -4.37
C SER A 58 -15.00 1.10 -3.41
N GLN A 59 -14.38 0.71 -2.28
CA GLN A 59 -14.97 -0.13 -1.25
C GLN A 59 -15.31 0.62 0.05
N ALA A 60 -14.78 1.84 0.21
CA ALA A 60 -15.02 2.74 1.35
C ALA A 60 -16.34 3.50 1.18
#